data_AF-A0AAI9L4T0-F1
#
_entry.id   AF-A0AAI9L4T0-F1
#
_cell.length_a   1.000
_cell.length_b   1.000
_cell.length_c   1.000
_cell.angle_alpha   90.00
_cell.angle_beta   90.00
_cell.angle_gamma   90.00
#
_symmetry.space_group_name_H-M   'P 1'
#
loop_
_entity.id
_entity.type
_entity.pdbx_description
1 polymer ?
#
loop_
_entity_poly.entity_id
_entity_poly.type
_entity_poly.pdbx_seq_one_letter_code
_entity_poly.pdbx_strand_id
1 'polypeptide(L)'
;MQEHYIYWVSTALLSLLYIASATIYLTKREWVRQTIINFGYPGYLVPILTAVKLLAVATILSRISVPLSDLAYAGMFFHLLLSAIAHIGVRKPSGALPAGLGLVFLLVSFSTQNTAHDTSSPYGGVIAGQHLMFSGQGSAH
;
A
#
# COMPACT_ATOMS: atom_id res chain seq x y z
N MET A 1 -1.10 14.87 -17.31
CA MET A 1 -0.62 15.99 -16.45
C MET A 1 -1.28 16.00 -15.08
N GLN A 2 -2.62 16.11 -14.98
CA GLN A 2 -3.31 16.19 -13.67
C GLN A 2 -3.17 14.93 -12.81
N GLU A 3 -3.30 13.74 -13.41
CA GLU A 3 -3.13 12.44 -12.73
C GLU A 3 -1.75 12.28 -12.07
N HIS A 4 -0.70 12.85 -12.68
CA HIS A 4 0.66 12.81 -12.14
C HIS A 4 0.76 13.58 -10.81
N TYR A 5 0.13 14.75 -10.73
CA TYR A 5 0.08 15.52 -9.49
C TYR A 5 -0.78 14.84 -8.43
N ILE A 6 -1.95 14.31 -8.81
CA ILE A 6 -2.83 13.57 -7.89
C ILE A 6 -2.07 12.40 -7.29
N TYR A 7 -1.40 11.61 -8.12
CA TYR A 7 -0.57 10.49 -7.71
C TYR A 7 0.47 10.88 -6.66
N TRP A 8 1.29 11.91 -6.95
CA TRP A 8 2.34 12.33 -6.04
C TRP A 8 1.80 12.94 -4.75
N VAL A 9 0.72 13.72 -4.82
CA VAL A 9 0.08 14.28 -3.62
C VAL A 9 -0.48 13.15 -2.75
N SER A 10 -1.18 12.17 -3.32
CA SER A 10 -1.67 11.02 -2.56
C SER A 10 -0.54 10.15 -2.00
N THR A 11 0.52 9.93 -2.78
CA THR A 11 1.70 9.16 -2.35
C THR A 11 2.41 9.87 -1.20
N ALA A 12 2.58 11.19 -1.28
CA ALA A 12 3.20 11.99 -0.23
C ALA A 12 2.36 11.98 1.06
N LEU A 13 1.04 12.15 0.95
CA LEU A 13 0.13 12.08 2.11
C LEU A 13 0.12 10.69 2.75
N LEU A 14 0.07 9.62 1.95
CA LEU A 14 0.18 8.24 2.43
C LEU A 14 1.52 7.99 3.13
N SER A 15 2.62 8.45 2.52
CA SER A 15 3.98 8.32 3.08
C SER A 15 4.10 9.08 4.39
N LEU A 16 3.59 10.31 4.46
CA LEU A 16 3.58 11.13 5.67
C LEU A 16 2.81 10.43 6.79
N LEU A 17 1.67 9.82 6.49
CA LEU A 17 0.88 9.06 7.45
C LEU A 17 1.64 7.85 7.99
N TYR A 18 2.34 7.11 7.14
CA TYR A 18 3.17 5.97 7.54
C TYR A 18 4.39 6.38 8.36
N ILE A 19 5.06 7.47 7.97
CA ILE A 19 6.20 8.03 8.71
C ILE A 19 5.72 8.50 10.09
N ALA A 20 4.65 9.29 10.17
CA ALA A 20 4.09 9.74 11.44
C ALA A 20 3.71 8.55 12.34
N SER A 21 3.10 7.51 11.76
CA SER A 21 2.82 6.26 12.47
C SER A 21 4.09 5.58 12.98
N ALA A 22 5.12 5.44 12.16
CA ALA A 22 6.40 4.84 12.56
C ALA A 22 7.10 5.66 13.65
N THR A 23 7.08 7.00 13.56
CA THR A 23 7.60 7.89 14.60
C THR A 23 6.89 7.66 15.93
N ILE A 24 5.56 7.48 15.95
CA ILE A 24 4.81 7.16 17.17
C ILE A 24 5.23 5.78 17.71
N TYR A 25 5.45 4.79 16.85
CA TYR A 25 5.91 3.45 17.26
C TYR A 25 7.30 3.48 17.90
N LEU A 26 8.18 4.38 17.43
CA LEU A 26 9.52 4.55 17.99
C LEU A 26 9.52 5.38 19.28
N THR A 27 8.81 6.50 19.29
CA THR A 27 8.83 7.47 20.41
C THR A 27 7.90 7.08 21.56
N LYS A 28 6.76 6.45 21.27
CA LYS A 28 5.76 6.03 22.25
C LYS A 28 5.62 4.50 22.29
N ARG A 29 6.77 3.82 22.31
CA ARG A 29 6.88 2.36 22.16
C ARG A 29 6.02 1.56 23.13
N GLU A 30 5.99 1.96 24.41
CA GLU A 30 5.18 1.28 25.43
C GLU A 30 3.68 1.47 25.20
N TRP A 31 3.25 2.69 24.86
CA TRP A 31 1.85 2.96 24.56
C TRP A 31 1.35 2.17 23.34
N VAL A 32 2.17 2.09 22.29
CA VAL A 32 1.86 1.26 21.10
C VAL A 32 1.85 -0.22 21.47
N ARG A 33 2.81 -0.70 22.27
CA ARG A 33 2.84 -2.10 22.74
C ARG A 33 1.57 -2.48 23.47
N GLN A 34 1.12 -1.62 24.40
CA GLN A 34 -0.16 -1.82 25.11
C GLN A 34 -1.35 -1.80 24.15
N THR A 35 -1.35 -0.94 23.14
CA THR A 35 -2.40 -0.90 22.11
C THR A 35 -2.46 -2.21 21.32
N ILE A 36 -1.31 -2.74 20.89
CA ILE A 36 -1.21 -4.03 20.19
C ILE A 36 -1.67 -5.19 21.08
N ILE A 37 -1.30 -5.20 22.36
CA ILE A 37 -1.77 -6.20 23.34
C ILE A 37 -3.28 -6.12 23.53
N ASN A 38 -3.85 -4.92 23.61
CA ASN A 38 -5.29 -4.71 23.73
C ASN A 38 -6.08 -5.20 22.50
N PHE A 39 -5.44 -5.28 21.33
CA PHE A 39 -6.02 -5.91 20.15
C PHE A 39 -5.93 -7.44 20.18
N GLY A 40 -5.29 -8.04 21.19
CA GLY A 40 -5.05 -9.48 21.30
C GLY A 40 -3.76 -9.95 20.61
N TYR A 41 -2.91 -9.02 20.18
CA TYR A 41 -1.67 -9.34 19.46
C TYR A 41 -0.43 -9.23 20.37
N PRO A 42 0.62 -10.01 20.10
CA PRO A 42 1.83 -9.98 20.92
C PRO A 42 2.66 -8.71 20.70
N GLY A 43 3.25 -8.18 21.80
CA GLY A 43 4.00 -6.93 21.78
C GLY A 43 5.28 -6.92 20.92
N TYR A 44 5.85 -8.09 20.59
CA TYR A 44 7.01 -8.17 19.70
C TYR A 44 6.69 -7.74 18.26
N LEU A 45 5.41 -7.61 17.89
CA LEU A 45 5.02 -7.11 16.57
C LEU A 45 5.34 -5.62 16.38
N VAL A 46 5.47 -4.84 17.45
CA VAL A 46 5.77 -3.40 17.35
C VAL A 46 7.03 -3.11 16.51
N PRO A 47 8.21 -3.68 16.82
CA PRO A 47 9.42 -3.46 16.00
C PRO A 47 9.27 -3.99 14.57
N ILE A 48 8.60 -5.13 14.35
CA ILE A 48 8.38 -5.70 13.02
C ILE A 48 7.52 -4.76 12.17
N LEU A 49 6.37 -4.33 12.71
CA LEU A 49 5.47 -3.39 12.05
C LEU A 49 6.15 -2.04 11.77
N THR A 50 7.02 -1.58 12.67
CA THR A 50 7.79 -0.35 12.46
C THR A 50 8.72 -0.49 11.25
N ALA A 51 9.49 -1.59 11.18
CA ALA A 51 10.39 -1.85 10.07
C ALA A 51 9.63 -1.97 8.73
N VAL A 52 8.54 -2.73 8.71
CA VAL A 52 7.70 -2.91 7.52
C VAL A 52 7.10 -1.58 7.05
N LYS A 53 6.65 -0.71 7.96
CA LYS A 53 6.13 0.63 7.59
C LYS A 53 7.19 1.47 6.87
N LEU A 54 8.42 1.49 7.38
CA LEU A 54 9.51 2.26 6.77
C LEU A 54 9.93 1.68 5.42
N LEU A 55 10.02 0.35 5.32
CA LEU A 55 10.30 -0.33 4.06
C LEU A 55 9.22 -0.02 3.02
N ALA A 56 7.95 -0.08 3.42
CA ALA A 56 6.84 0.19 2.51
C ALA A 56 6.93 1.63 1.96
N VAL A 57 7.22 2.63 2.80
CA VAL A 57 7.43 4.02 2.36
C VAL A 57 8.63 4.13 1.40
N ALA A 58 9.75 3.49 1.73
CA ALA A 58 10.93 3.49 0.87
C ALA A 58 10.63 2.86 -0.51
N THR A 59 9.87 1.77 -0.54
CA THR A 59 9.49 1.08 -1.79
C THR A 59 8.57 1.94 -2.67
N ILE A 60 7.54 2.59 -2.09
CA ILE A 60 6.61 3.41 -2.90
C ILE A 60 7.24 4.71 -3.41
N LEU A 61 8.21 5.27 -2.67
CA LEU A 61 8.92 6.49 -3.09
C LEU A 61 10.03 6.21 -4.10
N SER A 62 10.75 5.09 -3.94
CA SER A 62 11.87 4.75 -4.82
C SER A 62 11.43 4.21 -6.18
N ARG A 63 10.25 3.56 -6.28
CA ARG A 63 9.68 3.00 -7.51
C ARG A 63 10.68 2.20 -8.37
N ILE A 64 11.62 1.50 -7.72
CA ILE A 64 12.71 0.80 -8.41
C ILE A 64 12.18 -0.33 -9.30
N SER A 65 11.11 -1.01 -8.87
CA SER A 65 10.47 -2.04 -9.71
C SER A 65 8.97 -2.16 -9.46
N VAL A 66 8.22 -2.35 -10.54
CA VAL A 66 6.77 -2.58 -10.55
C VAL A 66 6.34 -3.69 -9.58
N PRO A 67 6.92 -4.90 -9.60
CA PRO A 67 6.48 -5.97 -8.69
C PRO A 67 6.71 -5.65 -7.21
N LEU A 68 7.77 -4.90 -6.86
CA LEU A 68 8.00 -4.47 -5.46
C LEU A 68 6.99 -3.41 -5.04
N SER A 69 6.68 -2.47 -5.94
CA SER A 69 5.63 -1.47 -5.70
C SER A 69 4.28 -2.14 -5.47
N ASP A 70 3.89 -3.11 -6.30
CA ASP A 70 2.64 -3.85 -6.14
C ASP A 70 2.59 -4.63 -4.81
N LEU A 71 3.71 -5.27 -4.45
CA LEU A 71 3.83 -5.94 -3.14
C LEU A 71 3.68 -4.96 -1.98
N ALA A 72 4.30 -3.78 -2.07
CA ALA A 72 4.18 -2.74 -1.06
C ALA A 72 2.74 -2.22 -0.96
N TYR A 73 2.06 -1.96 -2.09
CA TYR A 73 0.66 -1.55 -2.11
C TYR A 73 -0.27 -2.61 -1.51
N ALA A 74 -0.11 -3.88 -1.87
CA ALA A 74 -0.89 -4.97 -1.30
C ALA A 74 -0.66 -5.08 0.22
N GLY A 75 0.60 -5.05 0.66
CA GLY A 75 0.96 -5.09 2.08
C GLY A 75 0.39 -3.91 2.86
N MET A 76 0.48 -2.69 2.31
CA MET A 76 -0.10 -1.50 2.92
C MET A 76 -1.63 -1.58 2.99
N PHE A 77 -2.28 -2.05 1.93
CA PHE A 77 -3.74 -2.24 1.88
C PHE A 77 -4.22 -3.17 3.01
N PHE A 78 -3.64 -4.37 3.11
CA PHE A 78 -4.03 -5.32 4.16
C PHE A 78 -3.70 -4.81 5.56
N HIS A 79 -2.57 -4.13 5.73
CA HIS A 79 -2.22 -3.53 7.01
C HIS A 79 -3.25 -2.46 7.44
N LEU A 80 -3.64 -1.54 6.54
CA LEU A 80 -4.61 -0.49 6.83
C LEU A 80 -6.01 -1.07 7.07
N LEU A 81 -6.44 -2.03 6.25
CA LEU A 81 -7.71 -2.71 6.40
C LEU A 81 -7.80 -3.43 7.76
N LEU A 82 -6.78 -4.22 8.10
CA LEU A 82 -6.75 -4.95 9.36
C LEU A 82 -6.65 -4.00 10.56
N SER A 83 -5.92 -2.88 10.43
CA SER A 83 -5.86 -1.84 11.44
C SER A 83 -7.22 -1.18 11.69
N ALA A 84 -7.97 -0.87 10.64
CA ALA A 84 -9.33 -0.33 10.77
C ALA A 84 -10.27 -1.32 11.47
N ILE A 85 -10.24 -2.59 11.06
CA ILE A 85 -11.05 -3.66 11.66
C ILE A 85 -10.68 -3.85 13.14
N ALA A 86 -9.40 -3.86 13.50
CA ALA A 86 -8.96 -4.01 14.89
C ALA A 86 -9.51 -2.89 15.81
N HIS A 87 -9.47 -1.64 15.34
CA HIS A 87 -10.01 -0.51 16.09
C HIS A 87 -11.53 -0.57 16.26
N ILE A 88 -12.26 -1.02 15.24
CA ILE A 88 -13.72 -1.24 15.32
C ILE A 88 -14.01 -2.40 16.29
N GLY A 89 -13.23 -3.49 16.23
CA GLY A 89 -13.39 -4.68 17.06
C GLY A 89 -13.26 -4.39 18.56
N VAL A 90 -12.38 -3.46 18.96
CA VAL A 90 -12.24 -3.01 20.36
C VAL A 90 -13.15 -1.83 20.72
N ARG A 91 -14.16 -1.53 19.90
CA ARG A 91 -15.14 -0.43 20.10
C ARG A 91 -14.50 0.95 20.24
N LYS A 92 -13.38 1.20 19.53
CA LYS A 92 -12.69 2.49 19.47
C LYS A 92 -12.63 3.02 18.02
N PRO A 93 -13.77 3.44 17.44
CA PRO A 93 -13.85 3.82 16.03
C PRO A 93 -13.02 5.06 15.68
N SER A 94 -12.79 5.98 16.63
CA SER A 94 -11.91 7.14 16.42
C SER A 94 -10.47 6.75 16.10
N GLY A 95 -10.00 5.60 16.61
CA GLY A 95 -8.69 5.05 16.27
C GLY A 95 -8.58 4.51 14.85
N ALA A 96 -9.71 4.21 14.19
CA ALA A 96 -9.74 3.75 12.81
C ALA A 96 -9.58 4.89 11.78
N LEU A 97 -9.72 6.16 12.19
CA LEU A 97 -9.68 7.30 11.27
C LEU A 97 -8.37 7.39 10.46
N PRO A 98 -7.17 7.26 11.07
CA PRO A 98 -5.92 7.27 10.30
C PRO A 98 -5.84 6.09 9.33
N ALA A 99 -6.35 4.93 9.71
CA ALA A 99 -6.35 3.75 8.85
C ALA A 99 -7.29 3.94 7.63
N GLY A 100 -8.48 4.51 7.86
CA GLY A 100 -9.43 4.84 6.79
C GLY A 100 -8.89 5.90 5.83
N LEU A 101 -8.32 6.99 6.33
CA LEU A 101 -7.68 8.02 5.50
C LEU A 101 -6.51 7.44 4.70
N GLY A 102 -5.67 6.63 5.34
CA GLY A 102 -4.58 5.92 4.66
C GLY A 102 -5.11 5.02 3.53
N LEU A 103 -6.23 4.33 3.73
CA LEU A 103 -6.84 3.49 2.70
C LEU A 103 -7.29 4.32 1.49
N VAL A 104 -7.92 5.47 1.73
CA VAL A 104 -8.33 6.40 0.66
C VAL A 104 -7.11 6.89 -0.12
N PHE A 105 -6.06 7.38 0.56
CA PHE A 105 -4.85 7.82 -0.11
C PHE A 105 -4.16 6.70 -0.88
N LEU A 106 -4.16 5.48 -0.34
CA LEU A 106 -3.62 4.31 -1.02
C LEU A 106 -4.38 3.97 -2.31
N LEU A 107 -5.71 3.95 -2.27
CA LEU A 107 -6.53 3.65 -3.44
C LEU A 107 -6.38 4.74 -4.53
N VAL A 108 -6.38 6.01 -4.13
CA VAL A 108 -6.14 7.13 -5.06
C VAL A 108 -4.75 7.01 -5.70
N SER A 109 -3.72 6.76 -4.88
CA SER A 109 -2.34 6.60 -5.33
C SER A 109 -2.20 5.41 -6.27
N PHE A 110 -2.80 4.27 -5.95
CA PHE A 110 -2.74 3.06 -6.77
C PHE A 110 -3.45 3.25 -8.12
N SER A 111 -4.66 3.84 -8.12
CA SER A 111 -5.42 4.05 -9.37
C SER A 111 -4.73 5.00 -10.35
N THR A 112 -3.98 5.98 -9.83
CA THR A 112 -3.28 6.99 -10.63
C THR A 112 -1.84 6.62 -10.97
N GLN A 113 -1.32 5.54 -10.37
CA GLN A 113 0.04 5.05 -10.60
C GLN A 113 0.28 4.68 -12.07
N ASN A 114 -0.68 4.04 -12.73
CA ASN A 114 -0.54 3.62 -14.13
C ASN A 114 -0.40 4.79 -15.11
N THR A 115 -0.93 5.97 -14.75
CA THR A 115 -0.76 7.19 -15.56
C THR A 115 0.62 7.84 -15.34
N ALA A 116 1.29 7.51 -14.24
CA ALA A 116 2.62 8.01 -13.91
C ALA A 116 3.75 7.07 -14.38
N HIS A 117 3.46 5.81 -14.67
CA HIS A 117 4.37 4.88 -15.32
C HIS A 117 4.05 4.81 -16.82
N ASP A 118 4.91 5.36 -17.69
CA ASP A 118 4.81 5.22 -19.17
C ASP A 118 5.07 3.79 -19.68
N THR A 119 4.88 2.77 -18.85
CA THR A 119 5.07 1.36 -19.22
C THR A 119 3.78 0.60 -18.99
N SER A 120 3.22 0.11 -20.09
CA SER A 120 2.19 -0.93 -20.07
C SER A 120 2.60 -2.04 -19.11
N SER A 121 1.67 -2.48 -18.27
CA SER A 121 1.85 -3.64 -17.39
C SER A 121 2.54 -4.78 -18.15
N PRO A 122 3.53 -5.48 -17.57
CA PRO A 122 4.19 -6.63 -18.22
C PRO A 122 3.19 -7.68 -18.73
N TYR A 123 2.03 -7.78 -18.09
CA TYR A 123 0.94 -8.68 -18.49
C TYR A 123 0.13 -8.19 -19.70
N GLY A 124 0.11 -6.88 -19.98
CA GLY A 124 -0.52 -6.33 -21.17
C GLY A 124 0.16 -6.79 -22.47
N GLY A 125 1.49 -6.92 -22.44
CA GLY A 125 2.27 -7.44 -23.57
C GLY A 125 2.06 -8.95 -23.79
N VAL A 126 1.87 -9.73 -22.72
CA VAL A 126 1.66 -11.19 -22.82
C VAL A 126 0.29 -11.51 -23.44
N ILE A 127 -0.77 -10.79 -23.06
CA ILE A 127 -2.11 -10.98 -23.66
C ILE A 127 -2.14 -10.52 -25.12
N ALA A 128 -1.49 -9.39 -25.44
CA ALA A 128 -1.38 -8.91 -26.82
C ALA A 128 -0.58 -9.88 -27.71
N GLY A 129 0.52 -10.43 -27.20
CA GLY A 129 1.34 -11.43 -27.90
C GLY A 129 0.60 -12.75 -28.12
N GLN A 130 -0.15 -13.23 -27.13
CA GLN A 130 -0.98 -14.44 -27.27
C GLN A 130 -2.11 -14.23 -28.29
N HIS A 131 -2.80 -13.10 -28.25
CA HIS A 131 -3.88 -12.80 -29.19
C HIS A 131 -3.37 -12.72 -30.65
N LEU A 132 -2.18 -12.17 -30.88
CA LEU A 132 -1.53 -12.15 -32.21
C LEU A 132 -1.06 -13.54 -32.67
N MET A 133 -0.57 -14.39 -31.76
CA MET A 133 -0.22 -15.79 -32.08
C MET A 133 -1.45 -16.63 -32.47
N PHE A 134 -2.58 -16.50 -31.76
CA PHE A 134 -3.80 -17.27 -32.06
C PHE A 134 -4.54 -16.76 -33.30
N SER A 135 -4.46 -15.47 -33.61
CA SER A 135 -5.07 -14.89 -34.82
C SER A 135 -4.27 -15.17 -36.11
N GLY A 136 -2.97 -15.44 -36.02
CA GLY A 136 -2.12 -15.82 -37.15
C GLY A 136 -2.21 -17.31 -37.56
N GLN A 137 -2.79 -18.18 -36.73
CA GLN A 137 -2.85 -19.63 -36.97
C GLN A 137 -4.16 -20.11 -37.61
N GLY A 138 -5.18 -19.23 -37.73
CA GLY A 138 -6.51 -19.57 -38.26
C GLY A 138 -6.71 -19.36 -39.76
N SER A 139 -5.69 -18.93 -40.51
CA SER A 139 -5.80 -18.55 -41.93
C SER A 139 -5.06 -19.48 -42.90
N ALA A 140 -4.58 -20.63 -42.42
CA ALA A 140 -3.92 -21.65 -43.24
C ALA A 140 -4.67 -23.00 -43.15
N HIS A 141 -5.91 -23.04 -43.62
CA HIS A 141 -6.62 -24.29 -43.96
C HIS A 141 -7.65 -24.04 -45.05
#